data_AF-A0AAN9QHZ5-F1
#
_entry.id   AF-A0AAN9QHZ5-F1
#
_cell.length_a   1.000
_cell.length_b   1.000
_cell.length_c   1.000
_cell.angle_alpha   90.00
_cell.angle_beta   90.00
_cell.angle_gamma   90.00
#
_symmetry.space_group_name_H-M   'P 1'
#
loop_
_entity.id
_entity.type
_entity.pdbx_description
1 polymer ?
#
loop_
_entity_poly.entity_id
_entity_poly.type
_entity_poly.pdbx_seq_one_letter_code
_entity_poly.pdbx_strand_id
1 'polypeptide(L)' 'MVCFCFLVDQRREMQRSKPAAGICSRCGGGASVADMKTATRFCRVPFYWKSWRAIVCTFCGAVLRSYQH' A
#
# COMPACT_ATOMS: atom_id res chain seq x y z
N MET A 1 -6.87 -36.32 3.64
CA MET A 1 -6.46 -35.02 4.21
C MET A 1 -6.72 -33.95 3.15
N VAL A 2 -7.74 -33.11 3.32
CA VAL A 2 -8.09 -32.08 2.33
C VAL A 2 -7.17 -30.88 2.53
N CYS A 3 -6.15 -30.75 1.69
CA CYS A 3 -5.35 -29.53 1.60
C CYS A 3 -6.21 -28.45 0.95
N PHE A 4 -6.73 -27.54 1.75
CA PHE A 4 -7.26 -26.28 1.22
C PHE A 4 -6.06 -25.42 0.81
N CYS A 5 -5.62 -25.57 -0.43
CA CYS A 5 -4.67 -24.67 -1.07
C CYS A 5 -5.37 -23.32 -1.29
N PHE A 6 -5.49 -22.53 -0.24
CA PHE A 6 -6.00 -21.18 -0.31
C PHE A 6 -4.97 -20.32 -1.06
N LEU A 7 -5.23 -20.06 -2.35
CA LEU A 7 -4.57 -18.98 -3.07
C LEU A 7 -5.04 -17.66 -2.44
N VAL A 8 -4.25 -17.17 -1.47
CA VAL A 8 -4.42 -15.86 -0.86
C VAL A 8 -3.76 -14.83 -1.77
N ASP A 9 -4.57 -14.16 -2.58
CA ASP A 9 -4.13 -13.06 -3.43
C ASP A 9 -4.30 -11.75 -2.66
N GLN A 10 -3.19 -11.10 -2.29
CA GLN A 10 -3.19 -9.77 -1.70
C GLN A 10 -2.94 -8.74 -2.78
N ARG A 11 -4.02 -8.16 -3.31
CA ARG A 11 -3.93 -7.11 -4.32
C ARG A 11 -3.79 -5.76 -3.64
N ARG A 12 -2.65 -5.09 -3.84
CA ARG A 12 -2.38 -3.73 -3.36
C ARG A 12 -2.71 -2.73 -4.45
N GLU A 13 -3.63 -1.83 -4.18
CA GLU A 13 -4.06 -0.78 -5.10
C GLU A 13 -3.86 0.59 -4.47
N MET A 14 -3.25 1.50 -5.22
CA MET A 14 -3.08 2.89 -4.79
C MET A 14 -4.37 3.64 -5.09
N GLN A 15 -5.10 4.06 -4.05
CA GLN A 15 -6.41 4.66 -4.24
C GLN A 15 -6.30 6.18 -4.41
N ARG A 16 -5.41 6.82 -3.65
CA ARG A 16 -5.22 8.26 -3.69
C ARG A 16 -3.81 8.64 -3.32
N SER A 17 -3.19 9.54 -4.09
CA SER A 17 -1.97 10.21 -3.66
C SER A 17 -2.29 11.66 -3.33
N LYS A 18 -1.78 12.15 -2.20
CA LYS A 18 -1.84 13.56 -1.80
C LYS A 18 -0.43 14.06 -1.56
N PRO A 19 -0.03 15.19 -2.17
CA PRO A 19 1.26 15.79 -1.86
C PRO A 19 1.28 16.13 -0.36
N ALA A 20 2.34 15.73 0.32
CA ALA A 20 2.51 15.97 1.74
C ALA A 20 3.68 16.92 1.94
N ALA A 21 3.58 17.80 2.95
CA ALA A 21 4.71 18.63 3.35
C ALA A 21 5.76 17.71 3.97
N GLY A 22 6.77 17.34 3.17
CA GLY A 22 7.84 16.47 3.58
C GLY A 22 8.87 16.33 2.49
N ILE A 23 10.13 16.18 2.89
CA ILE A 23 11.26 16.04 1.98
C ILE A 23 11.81 14.63 2.14
N CYS A 24 12.00 13.93 1.02
CA CYS A 24 12.70 12.66 0.95
C CYS A 24 14.14 12.84 1.44
N SER A 25 14.49 12.24 2.57
CA SER A 25 15.86 12.32 3.11
C SER A 25 16.92 11.65 2.23
N ARG A 26 16.54 10.78 1.28
CA ARG A 26 17.49 10.22 0.30
C ARG A 26 17.76 11.10 -0.92
N CYS A 27 16.83 11.97 -1.28
CA CYS A 27 16.79 12.53 -2.63
C CYS A 27 16.37 14.01 -2.68
N GLY A 28 16.02 14.62 -1.55
CA GLY A 28 15.58 16.01 -1.49
C GLY A 28 14.23 16.27 -2.16
N GLY A 29 13.61 15.27 -2.78
CA GLY A 29 12.35 15.40 -3.50
C GLY A 29 11.13 15.47 -2.58
N GLY A 30 9.99 15.88 -3.14
CA GLY A 30 8.72 15.96 -2.42
C GLY A 30 8.24 14.59 -1.93
N ALA A 31 7.77 14.55 -0.69
CA ALA A 31 7.02 13.42 -0.15
C ALA A 31 5.54 13.54 -0.53
N SER A 32 4.90 12.40 -0.77
CA SER A 32 3.46 12.30 -0.98
C SER A 32 2.89 11.23 -0.08
N VAL A 33 1.75 11.50 0.53
CA VAL A 33 0.98 10.49 1.25
C VAL A 33 0.13 9.75 0.23
N ALA A 34 0.47 8.48 0.02
CA ALA A 34 -0.30 7.52 -0.73
C ALA A 34 -1.24 6.74 0.20
N ASP A 35 -2.54 6.90 0.00
CA ASP A 35 -3.55 6.01 0.55
C ASP A 35 -3.57 4.74 -0.31
N MET A 36 -3.20 3.62 0.31
CA MET A 36 -3.14 2.32 -0.35
C MET A 36 -4.18 1.40 0.28
N LYS A 37 -4.73 0.53 -0.56
CA LYS A 37 -5.72 -0.45 -0.16
C LYS A 37 -5.23 -1.84 -0.51
N THR A 38 -5.25 -2.73 0.46
CA THR A 38 -4.94 -4.15 0.27
C THR A 38 -6.23 -4.93 0.31
N ALA A 39 -6.62 -5.48 -0.83
CA ALA A 39 -7.73 -6.41 -0.93
C ALA A 39 -7.19 -7.84 -0.85
N THR A 40 -7.53 -8.55 0.22
CA THR A 40 -7.23 -9.98 0.39
C THR A 40 -8.35 -10.77 -0.28
N ARG A 41 -8.03 -11.45 -1.37
CA ARG A 41 -8.94 -12.33 -2.11
C ARG A 41 -8.56 -13.78 -1.83
N PHE A 42 -9.51 -14.57 -1.37
CA PHE A 42 -9.36 -16.01 -1.19
C PHE A 42 -10.08 -16.71 -2.34
N CYS A 43 -9.33 -17.43 -3.18
CA CYS A 43 -9.92 -18.17 -4.32
C CYS A 43 -10.91 -17.32 -5.14
N ARG A 44 -10.51 -16.06 -5.42
CA ARG A 44 -11.29 -15.04 -6.18
C ARG A 44 -12.45 -14.37 -5.42
N VAL A 45 -12.77 -14.78 -4.19
CA VAL A 45 -13.73 -14.10 -3.32
C VAL A 45 -13.01 -13.02 -2.51
N PRO A 46 -13.39 -11.72 -2.61
CA PRO A 46 -12.82 -10.68 -1.77
C PRO A 46 -13.26 -10.90 -0.31
N PHE A 47 -12.31 -11.25 0.55
CA PHE A 47 -12.61 -11.60 1.95
C PHE A 47 -12.44 -10.41 2.90
N TYR A 48 -11.40 -9.60 2.67
CA TYR A 48 -11.09 -8.49 3.57
C TYR A 48 -10.40 -7.33 2.83
N TRP A 49 -10.81 -6.10 3.13
CA TRP A 49 -10.22 -4.89 2.57
C TRP A 49 -9.56 -4.10 3.69
N LYS A 50 -8.23 -3.99 3.64
CA LYS A 50 -7.47 -3.17 4.57
C LYS A 50 -7.03 -1.88 3.89
N SER A 51 -7.46 -0.73 4.40
CA SER A 51 -6.90 0.56 4.00
C SER A 51 -5.74 0.91 4.92
N TRP A 52 -4.63 1.38 4.35
CA TRP A 52 -3.50 1.90 5.11
C TRP A 52 -2.90 3.10 4.37
N ARG A 53 -2.13 3.92 5.09
CA ARG A 53 -1.48 5.09 4.48
C ARG A 53 0.02 4.86 4.44
N ALA A 54 0.66 5.26 3.36
CA ALA A 54 2.10 5.22 3.24
C ALA A 54 2.61 6.55 2.70
N ILE A 55 3.69 7.07 3.27
CA ILE A 55 4.43 8.19 2.72
C ILE A 55 5.38 7.62 1.68
N VAL A 56 5.16 8.00 0.43
CA VAL A 56 5.98 7.64 -0.71
C VAL A 56 6.58 8.89 -1.31
N CYS A 57 7.85 8.80 -1.65
CA CYS A 57 8.57 9.82 -2.39
C CYS A 57 8.08 9.86 -3.84
N THR A 58 7.64 11.02 -4.34
CA THR A 58 7.15 11.12 -5.75
C THR A 58 8.27 10.99 -6.77
N PHE A 59 9.49 11.35 -6.40
CA PHE A 59 10.64 11.39 -7.30
C PHE A 59 11.37 10.05 -7.39
N CYS A 60 11.56 9.41 -6.24
CA CYS A 60 12.34 8.20 -6.08
C CYS A 60 11.48 6.94 -5.89
N GLY A 61 10.16 7.09 -5.74
CA GLY A 61 9.22 5.98 -5.49
C GLY A 61 9.42 5.26 -4.15
N ALA A 62 10.42 5.66 -3.36
CA ALA A 62 10.73 5.00 -2.10
C ALA A 62 9.61 5.23 -1.08
N VAL A 63 9.14 4.15 -0.46
CA VAL A 63 8.24 4.20 0.69
C VAL A 63 9.05 4.59 1.91
N LEU A 64 8.84 5.80 2.42
CA LEU A 64 9.53 6.34 3.59
C LEU A 64 8.92 5.82 4.90
N ARG A 65 7.58 5.77 4.97
CA ARG A 65 6.83 5.26 6.12
C ARG A 65 5.54 4.62 5.70
N SER A 66 5.20 3.49 6.29
CA SER A 66 3.87 2.87 6.19
C SER A 66 3.18 2.96 7.55
N TYR A 67 2.05 3.65 7.59
CA TYR A 67 1.13 3.70 8.72
C TYR A 67 0.10 2.58 8.54
N GLN A 68 0.37 1.44 9.17
CA GLN A 68 -0.63 0.40 9.35
C GLN A 68 -1.41 0.72 10.62
N HIS A 69 -2.70 1.03 10.46
CA HIS A 69 -3.66 0.98 11.57
C HIS A 69 -4.09 -0.48 11.80
#